data_AF-A0A529MD13-F1
#
_entry.id   AF-A0A529MD13-F1
#
_cell.length_a   1.000
_cell.length_b   1.000
_cell.length_c   1.000
_cell.angle_alpha   90.00
_cell.angle_beta   90.00
_cell.angle_gamma   90.00
#
_symmetry.space_group_name_H-M   'P 1'
#
loop_
_entity.id
_entity.type
_entity.pdbx_description
1 polymer ?
#
loop_
_entity_poly.entity_id
_entity_poly.type
_entity_poly.pdbx_seq_one_letter_code
_entity_poly.pdbx_strand_id
1 'polypeptide(L)' 'LLHIGINTGPVVTGGLGIGTAKSYSVTGDTVNTAQRLQSLAAPGEVLVGELTHRLTRHAFSYESLGDV' A
#
# COMPACT_ATOMS: atom_id res chain seq x y z
N LEU A 1 12.10 -9.99 -10.12
CA LEU A 1 10.85 -9.30 -10.54
C LEU A 1 10.34 -8.50 -9.34
N LEU A 2 9.78 -7.30 -9.55
CA LEU A 2 9.18 -6.54 -8.45
C LEU A 2 7.89 -7.21 -7.96
N HIS A 3 7.62 -7.13 -6.66
CA HIS A 3 6.30 -7.38 -6.07
C HIS A 3 5.80 -6.08 -5.44
N ILE A 4 4.50 -5.82 -5.51
CA ILE A 4 3.93 -4.52 -5.13
C ILE A 4 2.69 -4.73 -4.28
N GLY A 5 2.56 -3.96 -3.21
CA GLY A 5 1.35 -3.86 -2.39
C GLY A 5 0.82 -2.43 -2.38
N ILE A 6 -0.46 -2.23 -2.70
CA ILE A 6 -1.08 -0.91 -2.75
C ILE A 6 -2.30 -0.88 -1.84
N ASN A 7 -2.31 0.03 -0.87
CA ASN A 7 -3.46 0.25 -0.01
C ASN A 7 -3.86 1.72 0.04
N THR A 8 -5.16 1.97 0.17
CA THR A 8 -5.74 3.31 0.29
C THR A 8 -6.40 3.43 1.65
N GLY A 9 -6.15 4.53 2.35
CA GLY A 9 -6.71 4.79 3.67
C GLY A 9 -6.07 6.00 4.35
N PRO A 10 -6.57 6.38 5.54
CA PRO A 10 -6.03 7.49 6.29
C PRO A 10 -4.59 7.22 6.73
N VAL A 11 -3.76 8.26 6.71
CA VAL A 11 -2.37 8.24 7.16
C VAL A 11 -2.05 9.50 7.94
N VAL A 12 -1.05 9.39 8.81
CA VAL A 12 -0.45 10.53 9.50
C VAL A 12 0.85 10.87 8.81
N THR A 13 1.03 12.13 8.46
CA THR A 13 2.24 12.62 7.80
C THR A 13 2.93 13.67 8.65
N GLY A 14 4.26 13.65 8.70
CA GLY A 14 5.01 14.64 9.46
C GLY A 14 6.52 14.56 9.24
N GLY A 15 7.23 15.59 9.71
CA GLY A 15 8.69 15.57 9.73
C GLY A 15 9.21 14.64 10.83
N LEU A 16 9.96 13.62 10.45
CA LEU A 16 10.69 12.73 11.35
C LEU A 16 12.17 13.16 11.37
N GLY A 17 12.72 13.40 12.57
CA GLY A 17 14.13 13.78 12.76
C GLY A 17 14.33 15.12 13.48
N ILE A 18 15.55 15.35 13.98
CA ILE A 18 15.97 16.53 14.73
C ILE A 18 17.03 17.28 13.91
N GLY A 19 16.97 18.61 13.87
CA GLY A 19 17.94 19.45 13.15
C GLY A 19 17.72 19.49 11.64
N THR A 20 18.80 19.45 10.86
CA THR A 20 18.77 19.53 9.38
C THR A 20 18.35 18.22 8.70
N ALA A 21 18.25 17.11 9.44
CA ALA A 21 17.82 15.80 8.96
C ALA A 21 16.31 15.57 9.15
N LYS A 22 15.47 16.52 8.73
CA LYS A 22 14.01 16.33 8.72
C LYS A 22 13.61 15.60 7.44
N SER A 23 13.25 14.32 7.59
CA SER A 23 12.64 13.55 6.51
C SER A 23 11.12 13.63 6.63
N TYR A 24 10.42 13.86 5.51
CA TYR A 24 8.97 13.72 5.51
C TYR A 24 8.62 12.22 5.59
N SER A 25 7.89 11.84 6.63
CA SER A 25 7.50 10.46 6.89
C SER A 25 5.99 10.32 6.88
N VAL A 26 5.53 9.15 6.46
CA VAL A 26 4.12 8.74 6.44
C VAL A 26 3.99 7.50 7.32
N THR A 27 3.08 7.54 8.29
CA THR A 27 2.85 6.45 9.25
C THR A 27 1.35 6.17 9.37
N GLY A 28 1.00 4.94 9.73
CA GLY A 28 -0.37 4.54 10.06
C GLY A 28 -0.68 3.13 9.58
N ASP A 29 -1.83 2.61 10.01
CA ASP A 29 -2.27 1.25 9.68
C ASP A 29 -2.35 1.02 8.17
N THR A 30 -2.74 2.04 7.41
CA THR A 30 -2.77 1.99 5.94
C THR A 30 -1.42 1.60 5.34
N VAL A 31 -0.31 2.12 5.89
CA VAL A 31 1.06 1.83 5.43
C VAL A 31 1.44 0.39 5.78
N ASN A 32 1.12 -0.05 7.00
CA ASN A 32 1.37 -1.43 7.44
C ASN A 32 0.58 -2.45 6.61
N THR A 33 -0.67 -2.14 6.24
CA THR A 33 -1.48 -2.98 5.37
C THR A 33 -0.89 -3.05 3.95
N ALA A 34 -0.42 -1.93 3.38
CA ALA A 34 0.27 -1.94 2.09
C ALA A 34 1.53 -2.82 2.13
N GLN A 35 2.32 -2.73 3.20
CA GLN A 35 3.49 -3.57 3.42
C GLN A 35 3.13 -5.05 3.54
N ARG A 36 2.02 -5.39 4.23
CA ARG A 36 1.53 -6.77 4.33
C ARG A 36 1.10 -7.32 2.98
N LEU A 37 0.36 -6.55 2.18
CA LEU A 37 -0.01 -6.92 0.80
C LEU A 37 1.23 -7.17 -0.06
N GLN A 38 2.21 -6.27 0.00
CA GLN A 38 3.47 -6.44 -0.72
C GLN A 38 4.19 -7.72 -0.31
N SER A 39 4.17 -8.05 0.99
CA SER A 39 4.84 -9.24 1.52
C SER A 39 4.17 -10.55 1.08
N LEU A 40 2.89 -10.52 0.74
CA LEU A 40 2.13 -11.67 0.23
C LEU A 40 2.22 -11.80 -1.30
N ALA A 41 2.54 -10.71 -2.00
CA ALA A 41 2.62 -10.69 -3.46
C ALA A 41 3.78 -11.55 -4.00
N ALA A 42 3.46 -12.44 -4.93
CA ALA A 42 4.44 -13.22 -5.68
C ALA A 42 5.31 -12.32 -6.59
N PRO A 43 6.48 -12.80 -7.06
CA PRO A 43 7.31 -12.03 -7.97
C PRO A 43 6.57 -11.65 -9.26
N GLY A 44 6.45 -10.36 -9.55
CA GLY A 44 5.68 -9.82 -10.68
C GLY A 44 4.23 -9.51 -10.37
N GLU A 45 3.75 -9.80 -9.16
CA GLU A 45 2.37 -9.60 -8.75
C GLU A 45 2.17 -8.23 -8.07
N VAL A 46 0.96 -7.69 -8.24
CA VAL A 46 0.49 -6.47 -7.58
C VAL A 46 -0.76 -6.81 -6.78
N LEU A 47 -0.67 -6.75 -5.46
CA LEU A 47 -1.82 -6.92 -4.58
C LEU A 47 -2.35 -5.57 -4.12
N VAL A 48 -3.67 -5.43 -4.12
CA VAL A 48 -4.34 -4.18 -3.74
C VAL A 48 -5.37 -4.41 -2.65
N GLY A 49 -5.49 -3.43 -1.74
CA GLY A 49 -6.56 -3.42 -0.75
C GLY A 49 -7.93 -3.13 -1.38
N GLU A 50 -9.00 -3.47 -0.66
CA GLU A 50 -10.38 -3.36 -1.14
C GLU A 50 -10.75 -1.94 -1.60
N LEU A 51 -10.38 -0.91 -0.83
CA LEU A 51 -10.68 0.48 -1.21
C LEU A 51 -9.92 0.88 -2.47
N THR A 52 -8.65 0.49 -2.62
CA THR A 52 -7.88 0.72 -3.84
C THR A 52 -8.61 0.08 -5.04
N HIS A 53 -8.95 -1.21 -4.95
CA HIS A 53 -9.71 -1.92 -5.98
C HIS A 53 -11.01 -1.18 -6.33
N ARG A 54 -11.82 -0.78 -5.34
CA ARG A 54 -13.08 -0.07 -5.57
C ARG A 54 -12.88 1.25 -6.31
N LEU A 55 -11.81 1.98 -6.02
CA LEU A 55 -11.49 3.25 -6.66
C LEU A 55 -10.96 3.07 -8.09
N THR A 56 -10.27 1.97 -8.39
CA THR A 56 -9.54 1.79 -9.66
C THR A 56 -10.10 0.71 -10.59
N ARG A 57 -11.10 -0.06 -10.16
CA ARG A 57 -11.76 -1.14 -10.96
C ARG A 57 -12.36 -0.71 -12.29
N HIS A 58 -12.50 0.59 -12.53
CA HIS A 58 -12.96 1.13 -13.81
C HIS A 58 -11.82 1.30 -14.84
N ALA A 59 -10.56 1.27 -14.38
CA ALA A 59 -9.37 1.49 -15.19
C ALA A 59 -8.51 0.24 -15.38
N PHE A 60 -8.63 -0.75 -14.48
CA PHE A 60 -7.83 -1.97 -14.52
C PHE A 60 -8.71 -3.21 -14.30
N SER A 61 -8.30 -4.32 -14.92
CA SER A 61 -8.85 -5.65 -14.65
C SER A 61 -8.23 -6.23 -13.39
N TYR A 62 -9.03 -6.91 -12.58
CA TYR A 62 -8.61 -7.52 -11.32
C TYR A 62 -9.03 -8.98 -11.27
N GLU A 63 -8.23 -9.77 -10.56
CA GLU A 63 -8.56 -11.13 -10.15
C GLU A 63 -8.76 -11.15 -8.63
N SER A 64 -9.79 -11.85 -8.17
CA SER A 64 -10.03 -12.00 -6.74
C SER A 64 -9.08 -13.04 -6.17
N LEU A 65 -8.46 -12.74 -5.02
CA LEU A 65 -7.68 -13.73 -4.27
C LEU A 65 -8.56 -14.69 -3.45
N GLY A 66 -9.88 -14.53 -3.46
CA GLY A 66 -10.81 -15.28 -2.61
C GLY A 66 -10.90 -14.72 -1.20
N ASP A 67 -11.40 -15.52 -0.25
CA ASP A 67 -11.43 -15.17 1.17
C ASP A 67 -10.03 -15.37 1.77
N VAL A 68 -9.30 -14.27 1.96
CA VAL A 68 -7.94 -14.22 2.53
C VAL A 68 -7.95 -13.61 3.92
#